data_AF-A0A7W8NA91-F1
#
_entry.id   AF-A0A7W8NA91-F1
#
_cell.length_a   1.000
_cell.length_b   1.000
_cell.length_c   1.000
_cell.angle_alpha   90.00
_cell.angle_beta   90.00
_cell.angle_gamma   90.00
#
_symmetry.space_group_name_H-M   'P 1'
#
loop_
_entity.id
_entity.type
_entity.pdbx_description
1 polymer ?
#
loop_
_entity_poly.entity_id
_entity_poly.type
_entity_poly.pdbx_seq_one_letter_code
_entity_poly.pdbx_strand_id
1 'polypeptide(L)'
;MSTNHRFLKLSRTVHLYLGVFMVPALLFFAITGGLQTFSLHETTRGSSYTPPAWLATLALLHKKQTTVAPVRKPRPQETAAPAAASAVAASSAASSTNGVPETRLAGPSVGPSDRDSGRPKKNLLPMKLFFALVAVSLCLSTLTGLYMAYRYSRKPVLVTGILVAGIVVPLLLLLF
;
A
#
# COMPACT_ATOMS: atom_id res chain seq x y z
N MET A 1 -16.63 -36.36 28.76
CA MET A 1 -16.87 -35.35 27.70
C MET A 1 -16.29 -35.86 26.40
N SER A 2 -17.08 -35.90 25.32
CA SER A 2 -16.61 -36.40 24.02
C SER A 2 -15.55 -35.48 23.42
N THR A 3 -14.72 -36.03 22.52
CA THR A 3 -13.68 -35.32 21.78
C THR A 3 -14.24 -34.09 21.05
N ASN A 4 -15.43 -34.22 20.43
CA ASN A 4 -16.10 -33.13 19.72
C ASN A 4 -16.39 -31.94 20.62
N HIS A 5 -16.83 -32.20 21.85
CA HIS A 5 -17.12 -31.13 22.81
C HIS A 5 -15.84 -30.41 23.28
N ARG A 6 -14.73 -31.14 23.45
CA ARG A 6 -13.42 -30.53 23.75
C ARG A 6 -12.94 -29.66 22.59
N PHE A 7 -13.11 -30.14 21.36
CA PHE A 7 -12.73 -29.42 20.14
C PHE A 7 -13.50 -28.09 20.00
N LEU A 8 -14.83 -28.10 20.15
CA LEU A 8 -15.64 -26.88 20.07
C LEU A 8 -15.25 -25.84 21.14
N LYS A 9 -14.97 -26.31 22.37
CA LYS A 9 -14.48 -25.43 23.44
C LYS A 9 -13.11 -24.83 23.12
N LEU A 10 -12.18 -25.64 22.60
CA LEU A 10 -10.85 -25.18 22.22
C LEU A 10 -10.94 -24.15 21.09
N SER A 11 -11.68 -24.45 20.02
CA SER A 11 -11.89 -23.55 18.88
C SER A 11 -12.43 -22.18 19.31
N ARG A 12 -13.47 -22.17 20.15
CA ARG A 12 -14.02 -20.92 20.70
C ARG A 12 -13.00 -20.14 21.53
N THR A 13 -12.20 -20.84 22.33
CA THR A 13 -11.20 -20.22 23.21
C THR A 13 -10.04 -19.63 22.41
N VAL A 14 -9.54 -20.37 21.41
CA VAL A 14 -8.51 -19.91 20.49
C VAL A 14 -9.02 -18.73 19.67
N HIS A 15 -10.23 -18.81 19.09
CA HIS A 15 -10.81 -17.70 18.33
C HIS A 15 -10.95 -16.43 19.18
N LEU A 16 -11.39 -16.55 20.43
CA LEU A 16 -11.51 -15.40 21.34
C LEU A 16 -10.14 -14.75 21.60
N TYR A 17 -9.16 -15.53 22.06
CA TYR A 17 -7.87 -14.95 22.46
C TYR A 17 -7.01 -14.52 21.26
N LEU A 18 -6.97 -15.32 20.21
CA LEU A 18 -6.27 -14.96 18.97
C LEU A 18 -6.95 -13.77 18.29
N GLY A 19 -8.29 -13.74 18.31
CA GLY A 19 -9.07 -12.61 17.81
C GLY A 19 -8.71 -11.32 18.54
N VAL A 20 -8.79 -11.31 19.88
CA VAL A 20 -8.46 -10.13 20.69
C VAL A 20 -7.01 -9.68 20.49
N PHE A 21 -6.06 -10.61 20.39
CA PHE A 21 -4.67 -10.29 20.11
C PHE A 21 -4.50 -9.60 18.75
N MET A 22 -5.22 -10.04 17.71
CA MET A 22 -5.13 -9.50 16.35
C MET A 22 -5.98 -8.25 16.10
N VAL A 23 -6.94 -7.93 16.98
CA VAL A 23 -7.84 -6.76 16.84
C VAL A 23 -7.09 -5.46 16.51
N PRO A 24 -6.01 -5.06 17.22
CA PRO A 24 -5.31 -3.81 16.92
C PRO A 24 -4.79 -3.76 15.48
N ALA A 25 -4.21 -4.86 15.01
CA ALA A 25 -3.68 -4.98 13.65
C ALA A 25 -4.81 -4.99 12.60
N LEU A 26 -5.92 -5.68 12.88
CA LEU A 26 -7.08 -5.71 11.99
C LEU A 26 -7.74 -4.32 11.86
N LEU A 27 -7.88 -3.58 12.96
CA LEU A 27 -8.39 -2.21 12.93
C LEU A 27 -7.43 -1.29 12.19
N PHE A 28 -6.12 -1.38 12.47
CA PHE A 28 -5.11 -0.64 11.72
C PHE A 28 -5.21 -0.90 10.22
N PHE A 29 -5.28 -2.17 9.80
CA PHE A 29 -5.36 -2.57 8.39
C PHE A 29 -6.66 -2.12 7.73
N ALA A 30 -7.80 -2.27 8.40
CA ALA A 30 -9.10 -1.83 7.87
C ALA A 30 -9.13 -0.31 7.63
N ILE A 31 -8.67 0.48 8.62
CA ILE A 31 -8.67 1.94 8.54
C ILE A 31 -7.67 2.42 7.48
N THR A 32 -6.42 1.97 7.55
CA THR A 32 -5.36 2.43 6.64
C THR A 32 -5.55 1.88 5.21
N GLY A 33 -6.10 0.69 5.05
CA GLY A 33 -6.49 0.13 3.74
C GLY A 33 -7.69 0.87 3.12
N GLY A 34 -8.68 1.24 3.94
CA GLY A 34 -9.80 2.09 3.52
C GLY A 34 -9.32 3.46 3.02
N LEU A 35 -8.46 4.14 3.80
CA LEU A 35 -7.86 5.43 3.41
C LEU A 35 -7.02 5.33 2.12
N GLN A 36 -6.30 4.21 1.94
CA GLN A 36 -5.51 3.95 0.74
C GLN A 36 -6.37 3.75 -0.52
N THR A 37 -7.54 3.13 -0.36
CA THR A 37 -8.48 2.93 -1.47
C THR A 37 -8.86 4.26 -2.12
N PHE A 38 -8.92 5.36 -1.36
CA PHE A 38 -9.26 6.69 -1.86
C PHE A 38 -8.05 7.59 -2.17
N SER A 39 -6.82 7.09 -2.08
CA SER A 39 -5.58 7.89 -2.23
C SER A 39 -5.49 9.06 -1.24
N LEU A 40 -6.14 8.97 -0.07
CA LEU A 40 -6.07 10.03 0.97
C LEU A 40 -4.69 10.14 1.63
N HIS A 41 -3.80 9.19 1.35
CA HIS A 41 -2.43 9.14 1.85
C HIS A 41 -1.40 9.77 0.89
N GLU A 42 -1.84 10.26 -0.28
CA GLU A 42 -0.96 10.90 -1.27
C GLU A 42 -1.61 12.15 -1.88
N THR A 43 -0.77 13.11 -2.29
CA THR A 43 -1.22 14.30 -3.02
C THR A 43 -1.73 13.87 -4.39
N THR A 44 -3.02 14.04 -4.66
CA THR A 44 -3.60 13.76 -5.99
C THR A 44 -3.32 14.91 -6.96
N ARG A 45 -3.03 14.60 -8.24
CA ARG A 45 -2.71 15.60 -9.28
C ARG A 45 -3.83 16.66 -9.38
N GLY A 46 -3.48 17.92 -9.17
CA GLY A 46 -4.41 19.07 -9.22
C GLY A 46 -5.12 19.38 -7.90
N SER A 47 -4.85 18.64 -6.82
CA SER A 47 -5.36 18.95 -5.48
C SER A 47 -4.30 19.67 -4.64
N SER A 48 -4.70 20.72 -3.93
CA SER A 48 -3.87 21.40 -2.92
C SER A 48 -3.79 20.62 -1.60
N TYR A 49 -4.44 19.46 -1.53
CA TYR A 49 -4.42 18.60 -0.35
C TYR A 49 -3.03 18.04 -0.09
N THR A 50 -2.51 18.30 1.10
CA THR A 50 -1.29 17.71 1.63
C THR A 50 -1.67 16.73 2.75
N PRO A 51 -1.36 15.42 2.61
CA PRO A 51 -1.70 14.46 3.65
C PRO A 51 -0.88 14.76 4.91
N PRO A 52 -1.50 14.69 6.11
CA PRO A 52 -0.76 14.80 7.36
C PRO A 52 0.36 13.75 7.44
N ALA A 53 1.53 14.12 7.97
CA ALA A 53 2.72 13.26 8.00
C ALA A 53 2.45 11.90 8.66
N TRP A 54 1.69 11.87 9.76
CA TRP A 54 1.32 10.63 10.43
C TRP A 54 0.53 9.69 9.51
N LEU A 55 -0.39 10.22 8.69
CA LEU A 55 -1.24 9.41 7.81
C LEU A 55 -0.42 8.82 6.65
N ALA A 56 0.53 9.59 6.11
CA ALA A 56 1.48 9.10 5.11
C ALA A 56 2.38 7.98 5.67
N THR A 57 2.91 8.14 6.88
CA THR A 57 3.74 7.13 7.55
C THR A 57 2.96 5.84 7.83
N LEU A 58 1.72 5.94 8.31
CA LEU A 58 0.88 4.75 8.54
C LEU A 58 0.55 4.01 7.24
N ALA A 59 0.35 4.72 6.12
CA ALA A 59 0.14 4.09 4.82
C ALA A 59 1.40 3.36 4.31
N LEU A 60 2.59 3.93 4.54
CA LEU A 60 3.85 3.25 4.23
C LEU A 60 4.07 2.03 5.13
N LEU A 61 3.72 2.12 6.42
CA LEU A 61 3.78 0.99 7.33
C LEU A 61 2.86 -0.15 6.88
N HIS A 62 1.62 0.17 6.46
CA HIS A 62 0.67 -0.82 5.93
C HIS A 62 1.16 -1.46 4.61
N LYS A 63 1.65 -0.67 3.66
CA LYS A 63 1.93 -1.14 2.30
C LYS A 63 3.35 -1.69 2.13
N LYS A 64 4.33 -1.01 2.71
CA LYS A 64 5.76 -1.20 2.46
C LYS A 64 6.53 -1.61 3.72
N GLN A 65 5.86 -1.70 4.87
CA GLN A 65 6.49 -2.05 6.15
C GLN A 65 7.70 -1.13 6.47
N THR A 66 7.64 0.13 6.04
CA THR A 66 8.68 1.14 6.28
C THR A 66 8.03 2.43 6.77
N THR A 67 8.74 3.16 7.61
CA THR A 67 8.33 4.48 8.10
C THR A 67 9.02 5.62 7.36
N VAL A 68 10.01 5.31 6.51
CA VAL A 68 10.77 6.31 5.75
C VAL A 68 10.07 6.60 4.43
N ALA A 69 9.70 7.87 4.23
CA ALA A 69 9.12 8.32 2.97
C ALA A 69 10.15 8.15 1.85
N PRO A 70 9.84 7.41 0.77
CA PRO A 70 10.73 7.32 -0.39
C PRO A 70 10.90 8.72 -0.99
N VAL A 71 12.14 9.16 -1.18
CA VAL A 71 12.45 10.40 -1.90
C VAL A 71 11.91 10.25 -3.33
N ARG A 72 10.76 10.86 -3.63
CA ARG A 72 10.21 10.89 -5.00
C ARG A 72 11.17 11.73 -5.85
N LYS A 73 11.90 11.08 -6.75
CA LYS A 73 12.63 11.78 -7.82
C LYS A 73 11.61 12.62 -8.62
N PRO A 74 11.79 13.94 -8.77
CA PRO A 74 10.89 14.75 -9.58
C PRO A 74 10.82 14.14 -10.98
N ARG A 75 9.63 13.71 -11.39
CA ARG A 75 9.40 13.35 -12.78
C ARG A 75 9.55 14.64 -13.58
N PRO A 76 10.37 14.67 -14.65
CA PRO A 76 10.49 15.85 -15.50
C PRO A 76 9.09 16.30 -15.88
N GLN A 77 8.79 17.55 -15.53
CA GLN A 77 7.63 18.23 -16.09
C GLN A 77 7.85 18.20 -17.60
N GLU A 78 6.89 17.63 -18.31
CA GLU A 78 6.85 17.68 -19.76
C GLU A 78 6.73 19.16 -20.12
N THR A 79 7.90 19.75 -20.39
CA THR A 79 8.09 21.16 -20.66
C THR A 79 7.19 21.54 -21.82
N ALA A 80 6.21 22.40 -21.51
CA ALA A 80 5.60 23.19 -22.54
C ALA A 80 6.67 24.08 -23.19
N ALA A 81 6.69 24.02 -24.52
CA ALA A 81 7.21 25.01 -25.49
C ALA A 81 8.70 24.93 -25.89
N PRO A 82 9.10 25.49 -27.07
CA PRO A 82 8.33 26.00 -28.22
C PRO A 82 8.79 25.45 -29.59
N ALA A 83 7.96 25.67 -30.60
CA ALA A 83 8.36 25.61 -32.01
C ALA A 83 9.35 26.73 -32.33
N ALA A 84 10.59 26.40 -32.72
CA ALA A 84 11.43 27.14 -33.66
C ALA A 84 12.80 26.46 -33.83
N ALA A 85 13.40 26.69 -35.00
CA ALA A 85 14.77 26.36 -35.42
C ALA A 85 14.98 24.99 -36.10
N SER A 86 14.49 24.95 -37.35
CA SER A 86 15.22 24.31 -38.44
C SER A 86 16.53 25.06 -38.70
N ALA A 87 17.52 24.34 -39.23
CA ALA A 87 18.84 24.78 -39.68
C ALA A 87 19.87 25.11 -38.58
N VAL A 88 20.86 24.23 -38.40
CA VAL A 88 22.27 24.51 -38.76
C VAL A 88 23.00 23.18 -38.96
N ALA A 89 23.42 23.00 -40.22
CA ALA A 89 24.68 22.43 -40.69
C ALA A 89 25.30 21.21 -39.99
N ALA A 90 25.35 20.12 -40.76
CA ALA A 90 26.46 19.20 -40.79
C ALA A 90 27.81 19.93 -40.91
N SER A 91 28.80 19.55 -40.10
CA SER A 91 30.18 19.21 -40.48
C SER A 91 31.03 19.03 -39.23
N SER A 92 32.20 18.40 -39.38
CA SER A 92 33.24 18.07 -38.38
C SER A 92 32.98 16.72 -37.68
N ALA A 93 33.26 15.57 -38.28
CA ALA A 93 34.56 15.03 -38.67
C ALA A 93 35.58 14.96 -37.51
N ALA A 94 35.84 13.71 -37.11
CA ALA A 94 37.09 13.13 -36.62
C ALA A 94 37.61 13.49 -35.21
N SER A 95 37.58 12.48 -34.33
CA SER A 95 38.66 12.18 -33.37
C SER A 95 38.59 10.70 -32.94
N SER A 96 39.26 9.86 -33.75
CA SER A 96 40.20 8.77 -33.40
C SER A 96 39.96 7.85 -32.17
N THR A 97 39.77 6.56 -32.52
CA THR A 97 40.46 5.33 -32.02
C THR A 97 40.32 4.88 -30.56
N ASN A 98 39.62 3.77 -30.30
CA ASN A 98 40.13 2.38 -30.25
C ASN A 98 39.23 1.47 -29.39
N GLY A 99 38.98 0.24 -29.85
CA GLY A 99 38.70 -0.89 -28.94
C GLY A 99 37.55 -1.86 -29.29
N VAL A 100 37.81 -2.78 -30.23
CA VAL A 100 37.32 -4.18 -30.30
C VAL A 100 35.86 -4.43 -30.72
N PRO A 101 35.61 -5.38 -31.68
CA PRO A 101 34.31 -5.61 -32.29
C PRO A 101 33.50 -6.66 -31.51
N GLU A 102 32.25 -6.37 -31.18
CA GLU A 102 31.28 -7.41 -30.84
C GLU A 102 30.10 -7.31 -31.80
N THR A 103 30.12 -8.23 -32.77
CA THR A 103 29.03 -8.54 -33.69
C THR A 103 27.79 -8.93 -32.88
N ARG A 104 26.96 -7.96 -32.50
CA ARG A 104 25.55 -8.21 -32.21
C ARG A 104 24.72 -7.81 -33.43
N LEU A 105 24.26 -8.86 -34.10
CA LEU A 105 23.29 -8.87 -35.17
C LEU A 105 22.27 -7.73 -35.07
N ALA A 106 22.10 -7.02 -36.18
CA ALA A 106 21.01 -6.09 -36.42
C ALA A 106 19.66 -6.81 -36.23
N GLY A 107 19.02 -6.54 -35.09
CA GLY A 107 17.57 -6.68 -34.92
C GLY A 107 16.90 -5.35 -35.26
N PRO A 108 15.66 -5.33 -35.77
CA PRO A 108 15.08 -4.15 -36.41
C PRO A 108 15.01 -2.96 -35.46
N SER A 109 15.51 -1.81 -35.92
CA SER A 109 15.24 -0.50 -35.34
C SER A 109 13.74 -0.23 -35.38
N VAL A 110 13.03 -0.60 -34.31
CA VAL A 110 11.68 -0.10 -34.06
C VAL A 110 11.85 1.36 -33.64
N GLY A 111 11.53 2.26 -34.57
CA GLY A 111 11.41 3.70 -34.31
C GLY A 111 10.42 4.00 -33.16
N PRO A 112 10.31 5.27 -32.75
CA PRO A 112 9.56 5.64 -31.55
C PRO A 112 8.13 5.11 -31.69
N SER A 113 7.75 4.25 -30.75
CA SER A 113 6.40 3.71 -30.69
C SER A 113 5.46 4.84 -30.25
N ASP A 114 4.99 5.61 -31.24
CA ASP A 114 3.72 6.34 -31.21
C ASP A 114 2.58 5.33 -30.99
N ARG A 115 2.43 4.87 -29.74
CA ARG A 115 1.31 4.04 -29.28
C ARG A 115 0.65 4.65 -28.05
N ASP A 116 0.53 5.98 -28.05
CA ASP A 116 -0.12 6.71 -26.96
C ASP A 116 -1.55 7.18 -27.31
N SER A 117 -2.26 6.38 -28.10
CA SER A 117 -3.68 6.62 -28.40
C SER A 117 -4.52 5.35 -28.19
N GLY A 118 -5.29 5.33 -27.10
CA GLY A 118 -6.51 4.51 -27.04
C GLY A 118 -6.64 3.44 -25.94
N ARG A 119 -5.88 3.47 -24.85
CA ARG A 119 -6.29 2.65 -23.68
C ARG A 119 -7.48 3.32 -22.97
N PRO A 120 -8.69 2.71 -22.94
CA PRO A 120 -9.82 3.30 -22.24
C PRO A 120 -9.46 3.45 -20.76
N LYS A 121 -9.60 4.68 -20.23
CA LYS A 121 -9.44 4.96 -18.80
C LYS A 121 -10.52 4.17 -18.06
N LYS A 122 -10.14 3.04 -17.47
CA LYS A 122 -11.07 2.18 -16.72
C LYS A 122 -11.62 2.96 -15.54
N ASN A 123 -12.95 3.01 -15.40
CA ASN A 123 -13.61 3.64 -14.27
C ASN A 123 -13.38 2.78 -13.02
N LEU A 124 -12.44 3.17 -12.17
CA LEU A 124 -12.08 2.44 -10.95
C LEU A 124 -13.10 2.64 -9.82
N LEU A 125 -14.13 3.46 -10.02
CA LEU A 125 -15.11 3.82 -8.98
C LEU A 125 -15.85 2.61 -8.37
N PRO A 126 -16.38 1.64 -9.13
CA PRO A 126 -17.04 0.47 -8.54
C PRO A 126 -16.10 -0.33 -7.64
N MET A 127 -14.83 -0.46 -8.06
CA MET A 127 -13.82 -1.17 -7.29
C MET A 127 -13.51 -0.45 -5.97
N LYS A 128 -13.33 0.87 -6.01
CA LYS A 128 -13.09 1.68 -4.80
C LYS A 128 -14.26 1.58 -3.81
N LEU A 129 -15.50 1.60 -4.31
CA LEU A 129 -16.69 1.47 -3.46
C LEU A 129 -16.77 0.08 -2.81
N PHE A 130 -16.51 -0.98 -3.57
CA PHE A 130 -16.49 -2.35 -3.04
C PHE A 130 -15.47 -2.48 -1.90
N PHE A 131 -14.23 -2.01 -2.11
CA PHE A 131 -13.20 -2.07 -1.06
C PHE A 131 -13.52 -1.17 0.14
N ALA A 132 -14.21 -0.05 -0.05
CA ALA A 132 -14.70 0.77 1.05
C ALA A 132 -15.73 0.02 1.91
N LEU A 133 -16.67 -0.69 1.27
CA LEU A 133 -17.63 -1.55 1.97
C LEU A 133 -16.92 -2.68 2.74
N VAL A 134 -15.91 -3.30 2.14
CA VAL A 134 -15.09 -4.32 2.81
C VAL A 134 -14.37 -3.75 4.03
N ALA A 135 -13.75 -2.58 3.92
CA ALA A 135 -13.07 -1.92 5.04
C ALA A 135 -14.04 -1.59 6.19
N VAL A 136 -15.22 -1.05 5.86
CA VAL A 136 -16.28 -0.77 6.85
C VAL A 136 -16.78 -2.04 7.50
N SER A 137 -17.10 -3.08 6.71
CA SER A 137 -17.57 -4.38 7.21
C SER A 137 -16.54 -5.04 8.14
N LEU A 138 -15.27 -5.02 7.77
CA LEU A 138 -14.18 -5.56 8.57
C LEU A 138 -14.03 -4.79 9.89
N CYS A 139 -14.12 -3.45 9.86
CA CYS A 139 -14.06 -2.62 11.06
C CYS A 139 -15.23 -2.93 12.02
N LEU A 140 -16.47 -2.95 11.52
CA LEU A 140 -17.66 -3.26 12.32
C LEU A 140 -17.59 -4.68 12.91
N SER A 141 -17.17 -5.65 12.11
CA SER A 141 -16.99 -7.04 12.56
C SER A 141 -15.96 -7.13 13.68
N THR A 142 -14.81 -6.46 13.52
CA THR A 142 -13.72 -6.45 14.51
C THR A 142 -14.14 -5.76 15.80
N LEU A 143 -14.82 -4.60 15.72
CA LEU A 143 -15.33 -3.87 16.89
C LEU A 143 -16.40 -4.69 17.62
N THR A 144 -17.30 -5.34 16.89
CA THR A 144 -18.32 -6.21 17.49
C THR A 144 -17.67 -7.42 18.16
N GLY A 145 -16.67 -8.05 17.52
CA GLY A 145 -15.90 -9.15 18.11
C GLY A 145 -15.20 -8.75 19.41
N LEU A 146 -14.57 -7.57 19.43
CA LEU A 146 -13.95 -7.02 20.63
C LEU A 146 -14.98 -6.74 21.74
N TYR A 147 -16.11 -6.13 21.39
CA TYR A 147 -17.22 -5.91 22.33
C TYR A 147 -17.70 -7.23 22.94
N MET A 148 -17.94 -8.26 22.13
CA MET A 148 -18.37 -9.57 22.63
C MET A 148 -17.30 -10.25 23.49
N ALA A 149 -16.02 -10.06 23.18
CA ALA A 149 -14.92 -10.57 23.99
C ALA A 149 -14.91 -9.95 25.39
N TYR A 150 -15.15 -8.64 25.52
CA TYR A 150 -15.27 -7.98 26.82
C TYR A 150 -16.57 -8.34 27.55
N ARG A 151 -17.69 -8.35 26.84
CA ARG A 151 -19.02 -8.55 27.44
C ARG A 151 -19.22 -9.96 27.98
N TYR A 152 -18.71 -10.98 27.29
CA TYR A 152 -18.94 -12.39 27.63
C TYR A 152 -17.74 -13.10 28.26
N SER A 153 -16.60 -12.42 28.42
CA SER A 153 -15.46 -13.01 29.14
C SER A 153 -15.63 -12.86 30.65
N ARG A 154 -15.37 -13.95 31.37
CA ARG A 154 -15.35 -13.93 32.85
C ARG A 154 -14.14 -13.20 33.43
N LYS A 155 -13.10 -12.95 32.61
CA LYS A 155 -11.83 -12.37 33.04
C LYS A 155 -11.44 -11.19 32.13
N PRO A 156 -12.06 -10.00 32.29
CA PRO A 156 -11.81 -8.85 31.43
C PRO A 156 -10.37 -8.32 31.51
N VAL A 157 -9.69 -8.54 32.64
CA VAL A 157 -8.27 -8.19 32.81
C VAL A 157 -7.39 -8.99 31.85
N LEU A 158 -7.65 -10.29 31.66
CA LEU A 158 -6.90 -11.10 30.69
C LEU A 158 -7.14 -10.65 29.26
N VAL A 159 -8.40 -10.33 28.92
CA VAL A 159 -8.75 -9.78 27.59
C VAL A 159 -7.99 -8.49 27.33
N THR A 160 -7.93 -7.60 28.32
CA THR A 160 -7.19 -6.33 28.23
C THR A 160 -5.68 -6.57 28.10
N GLY A 161 -5.11 -7.47 28.89
CA GLY A 161 -3.70 -7.83 28.79
C GLY A 161 -3.33 -8.36 27.39
N ILE A 162 -4.19 -9.18 26.80
CA ILE A 162 -4.00 -9.72 25.44
C ILE A 162 -4.16 -8.63 24.37
N LEU A 163 -5.12 -7.73 24.53
CA LEU A 163 -5.30 -6.58 23.63
C LEU A 163 -4.06 -5.67 23.65
N VAL A 164 -3.55 -5.36 24.83
CA VAL A 164 -2.31 -4.57 25.00
C VAL A 164 -1.11 -5.30 24.40
N ALA A 165 -1.00 -6.62 24.61
CA ALA A 165 0.05 -7.42 23.98
C ALA A 165 -0.01 -7.35 22.44
N GLY A 166 -1.20 -7.30 21.86
CA GLY A 166 -1.40 -7.12 20.42
C GLY A 166 -0.87 -5.79 19.86
N ILE A 167 -0.71 -4.77 20.71
CA ILE A 167 -0.08 -3.48 20.35
C ILE A 167 1.42 -3.52 20.65
N VAL A 168 1.80 -3.99 21.83
CA VAL A 168 3.19 -3.95 22.31
C VAL A 168 4.11 -4.87 21.49
N VAL A 169 3.66 -6.07 21.13
CA VAL A 169 4.50 -7.04 20.40
C VAL A 169 4.97 -6.49 19.05
N PRO A 170 4.08 -5.97 18.15
CA PRO A 170 4.53 -5.33 16.92
C PRO A 170 5.49 -4.15 17.13
N LEU A 171 5.25 -3.34 18.17
CA LEU A 171 6.12 -2.19 18.47
C LEU A 171 7.51 -2.61 18.93
N LEU A 172 7.62 -3.67 19.74
CA LEU A 172 8.90 -4.23 20.13
C LEU A 172 9.64 -4.85 18.93
N LEU A 173 8.91 -5.49 18.02
CA LEU A 173 9.49 -6.04 16.79
C LEU A 173 10.04 -4.97 15.84
N LEU A 174 9.56 -3.73 15.90
CA LEU A 174 10.13 -2.62 15.12
C LEU A 174 11.53 -2.19 15.58
N LEU A 175 11.98 -2.64 16.75
CA LEU A 175 13.30 -2.31 17.30
C LEU A 175 14.43 -3.20 16.75
N PHE A 176 14.08 -4.25 16.01
CA PHE A 176 15.00 -5.25 15.44
C PHE A 176 14.91 -5.27 13.92
#